data_AF-A0A2D1U7Z7-F1
#
_entry.id   AF-A0A2D1U7Z7-F1
#
_cell.length_a   1.000
_cell.length_b   1.000
_cell.length_c   1.000
_cell.angle_alpha   90.00
_cell.angle_beta   90.00
_cell.angle_gamma   90.00
#
_symmetry.space_group_name_H-M   'P 1'
#
loop_
_entity.id
_entity.type
_entity.pdbx_description
1 polymer ?
#
loop_
_entity_poly.entity_id
_entity_poly.type
_entity_poly.pdbx_seq_one_letter_code
_entity_poly.pdbx_strand_id
1 'polypeptide(L)'
;MKVLKNNIKLMLTGLALTVAISSCQEKENDYAPQQPAIDGYVFSKDVAPESLVAHWGFEGDLKEDKSGLEGTATNTSFAAGIKGQAYKGSSTGFVAYETTPGTNLKDLKSFTTTLWIKTEKHDGGAQCVFMLPRTSDFWGNMFVMIEGNNTTEDKMLIKVGYAGQWAELTGDLRVNGIYGKWAHLAFSYDAGTSKFAMYVNGAALTLPASITDRKNGSNPLGNLNMPDVSKFVIGAFQQQLGAPWGAPDGWMLPYTGVLDELRIFNKALTSKEVGAIYKLETKGR
;
A
#
# COMPACT_ATOMS: atom_id res chain seq x y z
N MET A 1 -28.56 -40.03 61.10
CA MET A 1 -28.84 -38.62 60.78
C MET A 1 -27.87 -38.23 59.67
N LYS A 2 -28.20 -37.80 58.46
CA LYS A 2 -29.45 -37.45 57.77
C LYS A 2 -29.19 -37.73 56.26
N VAL A 3 -30.11 -38.48 55.64
CA VAL A 3 -30.69 -38.28 54.28
C VAL A 3 -29.76 -38.51 53.05
N LEU A 4 -29.85 -39.67 52.36
CA LEU A 4 -30.68 -39.99 51.15
C LEU A 4 -30.12 -39.33 49.84
N LYS A 5 -29.87 -39.95 48.67
CA LYS A 5 -30.48 -41.06 47.89
C LYS A 5 -29.38 -41.61 46.94
N ASN A 6 -29.08 -42.90 46.87
CA ASN A 6 -29.73 -44.02 46.18
C ASN A 6 -29.94 -43.92 44.65
N ASN A 7 -29.33 -44.91 43.98
CA ASN A 7 -29.75 -45.64 42.78
C ASN A 7 -29.43 -45.11 41.39
N ILE A 8 -28.52 -45.82 40.70
CA ILE A 8 -28.72 -46.17 39.29
C ILE A 8 -28.58 -47.68 39.11
N LYS A 9 -29.60 -48.20 38.41
CA LYS A 9 -29.99 -49.58 38.17
C LYS A 9 -29.30 -50.15 36.92
N LEU A 10 -29.19 -51.47 36.96
CA LEU A 10 -29.34 -52.46 35.87
C LEU A 10 -28.67 -52.18 34.52
N MET A 11 -27.72 -53.08 34.22
CA MET A 11 -27.49 -53.65 32.89
C MET A 11 -28.80 -54.02 32.20
N LEU A 12 -28.93 -53.66 30.92
CA LEU A 12 -29.63 -54.49 29.94
C LEU A 12 -28.78 -54.54 28.67
N THR A 13 -28.22 -55.72 28.42
CA THR A 13 -27.61 -56.16 27.17
C THR A 13 -28.64 -56.11 26.04
N GLY A 14 -28.31 -55.39 24.97
CA GLY A 14 -29.09 -55.31 23.74
C GLY A 14 -28.18 -55.43 22.53
N LEU A 15 -28.30 -56.57 21.87
CA LEU A 15 -27.61 -57.11 20.70
C LEU A 15 -27.31 -56.08 19.59
N ALA A 16 -26.09 -56.15 19.05
CA ALA A 16 -25.64 -55.37 17.91
C ALA A 16 -26.41 -55.70 16.62
N LEU A 17 -26.91 -54.67 15.94
CA LEU A 17 -27.31 -54.72 14.53
C LEU A 17 -26.52 -53.63 13.80
N THR A 18 -25.40 -54.02 13.19
CA THR A 18 -24.61 -53.15 12.31
C THR A 18 -25.36 -52.90 11.02
N VAL A 19 -26.07 -51.77 10.97
CA VAL A 19 -26.58 -51.21 9.71
C VAL A 19 -25.47 -50.37 9.10
N ALA A 20 -24.90 -50.84 8.00
CA ALA A 20 -23.99 -50.07 7.18
C ALA A 20 -24.78 -48.95 6.50
N ILE A 21 -24.79 -47.76 7.10
CA ILE A 21 -25.32 -46.56 6.48
C ILE A 21 -24.21 -46.06 5.54
N SER A 22 -24.33 -46.40 4.26
CA SER A 22 -23.55 -45.75 3.22
C SER A 22 -24.05 -44.30 3.13
N SER A 23 -23.44 -43.42 3.91
CA SER A 23 -23.60 -41.97 3.77
C SER A 23 -23.01 -41.59 2.42
N CYS A 24 -23.88 -41.40 1.43
CA CYS A 24 -23.61 -40.43 0.39
C CYS A 24 -23.39 -39.10 1.12
N GLN A 25 -22.14 -38.67 1.25
CA GLN A 25 -21.85 -37.26 1.49
C GLN A 25 -22.43 -36.52 0.28
N GLU A 26 -23.58 -35.89 0.45
CA GLU A 26 -23.93 -34.75 -0.40
C GLU A 26 -22.73 -33.82 -0.34
N LYS A 27 -22.10 -33.62 -1.49
CA LYS A 27 -21.06 -32.62 -1.64
C LYS A 27 -21.68 -31.31 -1.17
N GLU A 28 -21.09 -30.74 -0.14
CA GLU A 28 -21.40 -29.40 0.32
C GLU A 28 -21.39 -28.50 -0.91
N ASN A 29 -22.57 -27.99 -1.24
CA ASN A 29 -22.79 -27.20 -2.42
C ASN A 29 -22.12 -25.85 -2.16
N ASP A 30 -20.87 -25.71 -2.62
CA ASP A 30 -19.98 -24.56 -2.42
C ASP A 30 -20.42 -23.32 -3.23
N TYR A 31 -21.74 -23.10 -3.32
CA TYR A 31 -22.38 -21.95 -3.96
C TYR A 31 -22.37 -20.74 -3.03
N ALA A 32 -21.20 -20.35 -2.51
CA ALA A 32 -21.04 -18.94 -2.21
C ALA A 32 -21.22 -18.18 -3.54
N PRO A 33 -22.17 -17.21 -3.65
CA PRO A 33 -22.36 -16.50 -4.91
C PRO A 33 -21.04 -15.81 -5.29
N GLN A 34 -20.45 -16.26 -6.40
CA GLN A 34 -19.20 -15.73 -6.90
C GLN A 34 -19.37 -14.22 -7.12
N GLN A 35 -18.56 -13.41 -6.44
CA GLN A 35 -18.69 -11.96 -6.55
C GLN A 35 -18.49 -11.53 -8.00
N PRO A 36 -19.36 -10.67 -8.56
CA PRO A 36 -19.32 -10.33 -9.97
C PRO A 36 -18.00 -9.66 -10.34
N ALA A 37 -17.40 -10.03 -11.46
CA ALA A 37 -16.15 -9.44 -11.91
C ALA A 37 -16.29 -7.94 -12.20
N ILE A 38 -15.27 -7.16 -11.85
CA ILE A 38 -15.15 -5.74 -12.18
C ILE A 38 -13.94 -5.57 -13.09
N ASP A 39 -14.18 -5.03 -14.28
CA ASP A 39 -13.17 -4.85 -15.33
C ASP A 39 -12.39 -6.13 -15.71
N GLY A 40 -12.94 -7.31 -15.38
CA GLY A 40 -12.35 -8.63 -15.64
C GLY A 40 -11.78 -9.34 -14.42
N TYR A 41 -11.84 -8.75 -13.22
CA TYR A 41 -11.22 -9.29 -12.01
C TYR A 41 -12.22 -9.48 -10.87
N VAL A 42 -11.98 -10.46 -10.00
CA VAL A 42 -12.84 -10.73 -8.83
C VAL A 42 -12.27 -10.09 -7.57
N PHE A 43 -10.95 -10.09 -7.38
CA PHE A 43 -10.27 -9.44 -6.26
C PHE A 43 -9.15 -8.53 -6.75
N SER A 44 -8.80 -7.50 -5.98
CA SER A 44 -7.70 -6.58 -6.33
C SER A 44 -6.36 -7.32 -6.48
N LYS A 45 -6.15 -8.37 -5.68
CA LYS A 45 -4.97 -9.26 -5.78
C LYS A 45 -4.84 -10.02 -7.10
N ASP A 46 -5.92 -10.13 -7.87
CA ASP A 46 -5.91 -10.82 -9.17
C ASP A 46 -5.40 -9.91 -10.30
N VAL A 47 -5.20 -8.60 -10.03
CA VAL A 47 -4.69 -7.64 -11.00
C VAL A 47 -3.17 -7.71 -11.05
N ALA A 48 -2.64 -8.15 -12.21
CA ALA A 48 -1.19 -8.26 -12.46
C ALA A 48 -0.39 -8.96 -11.33
N PRO A 49 -0.81 -10.15 -10.85
CA PRO A 49 -0.24 -10.78 -9.65
C PRO A 49 1.26 -11.09 -9.79
N GLU A 50 1.70 -11.50 -10.97
CA GLU A 50 3.11 -11.79 -11.30
C GLU A 50 4.00 -10.53 -11.28
N SER A 51 3.40 -9.35 -11.37
CA SER A 51 4.12 -8.09 -11.31
C SER A 51 4.15 -7.47 -9.92
N LEU A 52 3.34 -7.96 -8.97
CA LEU A 52 3.28 -7.43 -7.61
C LEU A 52 4.54 -7.85 -6.84
N VAL A 53 5.38 -6.87 -6.51
CA VAL A 53 6.67 -7.09 -5.82
C VAL A 53 6.65 -6.76 -4.34
N ALA A 54 5.74 -5.90 -3.88
CA ALA A 54 5.56 -5.62 -2.47
C ALA A 54 4.11 -5.24 -2.18
N HIS A 55 3.59 -5.65 -1.02
CA HIS A 55 2.25 -5.30 -0.55
C HIS A 55 2.21 -5.19 0.97
N TRP A 56 1.61 -4.11 1.48
CA TRP A 56 1.24 -3.93 2.87
C TRP A 56 -0.27 -3.72 2.96
N GLY A 57 -0.97 -4.65 3.60
CA GLY A 57 -2.39 -4.54 3.91
C GLY A 57 -2.70 -3.84 5.24
N PHE A 58 -1.74 -3.75 6.18
CA PHE A 58 -1.90 -3.11 7.49
C PHE A 58 -3.04 -3.65 8.36
N GLU A 59 -3.32 -4.94 8.27
CA GLU A 59 -4.42 -5.63 8.96
C GLU A 59 -4.11 -5.94 10.43
N GLY A 60 -3.55 -4.95 11.15
CA GLY A 60 -3.12 -5.06 12.54
C GLY A 60 -1.63 -5.42 12.72
N ASP A 61 -0.88 -5.52 11.63
CA ASP A 61 0.57 -5.69 11.64
C ASP A 61 1.25 -4.76 10.61
N LEU A 62 2.58 -4.75 10.62
CA LEU A 62 3.42 -3.98 9.70
C LEU A 62 4.24 -4.94 8.84
N LYS A 63 3.67 -6.09 8.50
CA LYS A 63 4.33 -7.06 7.64
C LYS A 63 4.20 -6.63 6.18
N GLU A 64 5.27 -6.79 5.43
CA GLU A 64 5.20 -6.80 3.97
C GLU A 64 4.89 -8.23 3.50
N ASP A 65 3.80 -8.40 2.76
CA ASP A 65 3.19 -9.71 2.47
C ASP A 65 4.05 -10.63 1.59
N LYS A 66 4.87 -10.08 0.68
CA LYS A 66 5.67 -10.89 -0.26
C LYS A 66 6.92 -11.49 0.38
N SER A 67 7.60 -10.72 1.21
CA SER A 67 8.83 -11.14 1.90
C SER A 67 8.58 -11.65 3.32
N GLY A 68 7.43 -11.30 3.92
CA GLY A 68 7.14 -11.55 5.33
C GLY A 68 7.94 -10.68 6.29
N LEU A 69 8.66 -9.66 5.79
CA LEU A 69 9.47 -8.78 6.62
C LEU A 69 8.57 -7.89 7.48
N GLU A 70 8.81 -7.90 8.79
CA GLU A 70 8.09 -7.06 9.75
C GLU A 70 8.78 -5.70 9.92
N GLY A 71 8.00 -4.62 9.85
CA GLY A 71 8.46 -3.27 10.14
C GLY A 71 8.52 -2.98 11.64
N THR A 72 9.51 -2.18 12.06
CA THR A 72 9.60 -1.67 13.44
C THR A 72 8.87 -0.34 13.55
N ALA A 73 7.80 -0.31 14.33
CA ALA A 73 7.04 0.89 14.62
C ALA A 73 7.74 1.82 15.62
N THR A 74 7.67 3.13 15.37
CA THR A 74 7.93 4.18 16.35
C THR A 74 6.70 5.08 16.39
N ASN A 75 5.98 5.15 17.51
CA ASN A 75 4.83 6.05 17.72
C ASN A 75 3.75 6.01 16.63
N THR A 76 3.44 4.82 16.11
CA THR A 76 2.35 4.60 15.14
C THR A 76 1.24 3.76 15.79
N SER A 77 0.09 3.69 15.12
CA SER A 77 -1.07 2.91 15.56
C SER A 77 -1.84 2.38 14.34
N PHE A 78 -2.96 1.69 14.58
CA PHE A 78 -3.89 1.30 13.53
C PHE A 78 -5.22 2.04 13.64
N ALA A 79 -5.92 2.21 12.53
CA ALA A 79 -7.27 2.78 12.44
C ALA A 79 -8.13 1.97 11.46
N ALA A 80 -9.41 2.31 11.33
CA ALA A 80 -10.27 1.71 10.31
C ALA A 80 -9.75 2.04 8.90
N GLY A 81 -9.54 1.01 8.09
CA GLY A 81 -9.04 1.09 6.71
C GLY A 81 -10.11 1.33 5.66
N ILE A 82 -9.72 1.37 4.39
CA ILE A 82 -10.65 1.22 3.26
C ILE A 82 -11.22 -0.21 3.24
N LYS A 83 -10.38 -1.16 3.68
CA LYS A 83 -10.71 -2.54 3.99
C LYS A 83 -10.04 -2.87 5.32
N GLY A 84 -10.78 -3.45 6.26
CA GLY A 84 -10.21 -3.88 7.55
C GLY A 84 -9.54 -2.75 8.34
N GLN A 85 -8.27 -2.92 8.68
CA GLN A 85 -7.44 -1.94 9.39
C GLN A 85 -6.41 -1.28 8.46
N ALA A 86 -5.94 -0.10 8.87
CA ALA A 86 -4.95 0.67 8.15
C ALA A 86 -3.88 1.23 9.09
N TYR A 87 -2.69 1.48 8.55
CA TYR A 87 -1.63 2.21 9.23
C TYR A 87 -2.11 3.61 9.61
N LYS A 88 -1.83 4.05 10.84
CA LYS A 88 -2.05 5.43 11.29
C LYS A 88 -0.77 6.04 11.83
N GLY A 89 -0.31 7.08 11.14
CA GLY A 89 0.88 7.84 11.53
C GLY A 89 0.64 8.83 12.67
N SER A 90 1.71 9.52 13.05
CA SER A 90 1.69 10.59 14.05
C SER A 90 2.80 11.60 13.77
N SER A 91 2.81 12.75 14.47
CA SER A 91 3.84 13.79 14.27
C SER A 91 5.26 13.35 14.64
N THR A 92 5.41 12.20 15.28
CA THR A 92 6.69 11.57 15.63
C THR A 92 6.75 10.11 15.17
N GLY A 93 5.83 9.73 14.28
CA GLY A 93 5.51 8.34 13.97
C GLY A 93 6.05 7.87 12.63
N PHE A 94 6.69 6.71 12.59
CA PHE A 94 7.13 6.05 11.36
C PHE A 94 7.35 4.55 11.56
N VAL A 95 7.53 3.83 10.45
CA VAL A 95 7.90 2.41 10.42
C VAL A 95 9.19 2.24 9.66
N ALA A 96 10.17 1.58 10.27
CA ALA A 96 11.46 1.26 9.65
C ALA A 96 11.54 -0.23 9.31
N TYR A 97 11.99 -0.53 8.10
CA TYR A 97 12.40 -1.87 7.67
C TYR A 97 13.92 -1.87 7.50
N GLU A 98 14.60 -2.72 8.26
CA GLU A 98 16.06 -2.77 8.31
C GLU A 98 16.72 -3.29 7.03
N THR A 99 15.94 -3.97 6.19
CA THR A 99 16.31 -4.40 4.84
C THR A 99 15.23 -4.00 3.85
N THR A 100 15.54 -3.98 2.57
CA THR A 100 14.52 -3.79 1.52
C THR A 100 13.52 -4.95 1.54
N PRO A 101 12.22 -4.69 1.78
CA PRO A 101 11.18 -5.70 1.73
C PRO A 101 10.75 -6.01 0.28
N GLY A 102 9.88 -7.00 0.13
CA GLY A 102 9.36 -7.44 -1.16
C GLY A 102 10.36 -8.25 -1.98
N THR A 103 10.08 -8.39 -3.28
CA THR A 103 10.91 -9.13 -4.23
C THR A 103 11.56 -8.17 -5.23
N ASN A 104 12.88 -7.99 -5.16
CA ASN A 104 13.66 -7.19 -6.11
C ASN A 104 13.21 -5.71 -6.23
N LEU A 105 12.72 -5.12 -5.14
CA LEU A 105 12.24 -3.72 -5.12
C LEU A 105 13.31 -2.70 -5.52
N LYS A 106 14.59 -3.00 -5.29
CA LYS A 106 15.73 -2.16 -5.72
C LYS A 106 16.07 -2.27 -7.21
N ASP A 107 15.62 -3.35 -7.87
CA ASP A 107 16.02 -3.69 -9.24
C ASP A 107 14.95 -3.35 -10.28
N LEU A 108 13.90 -2.63 -9.86
CA LEU A 108 12.81 -2.21 -10.74
C LEU A 108 13.36 -1.46 -11.96
N LYS A 109 12.79 -1.78 -13.12
CA LYS A 109 13.08 -1.11 -14.40
C LYS A 109 11.92 -0.22 -14.82
N SER A 110 10.71 -0.72 -14.62
CA SER A 110 9.45 0.02 -14.66
C SER A 110 8.76 -0.18 -13.31
N PHE A 111 7.79 0.65 -12.98
CA PHE A 111 7.02 0.42 -11.76
C PHE A 111 5.61 1.00 -11.83
N THR A 112 4.77 0.53 -10.91
CA THR A 112 3.56 1.23 -10.46
C THR A 112 3.48 1.11 -8.96
N THR A 113 3.21 2.21 -8.26
CA THR A 113 2.81 2.16 -6.86
C THR A 113 1.32 2.51 -6.78
N THR A 114 0.56 1.76 -5.99
CA THR A 114 -0.84 2.09 -5.63
C THR A 114 -0.94 2.16 -4.11
N LEU A 115 -1.73 3.09 -3.58
CA LEU A 115 -2.03 3.17 -2.16
C LEU A 115 -3.31 3.96 -1.92
N TRP A 116 -3.94 3.74 -0.77
CA TRP A 116 -4.97 4.60 -0.24
C TRP A 116 -4.41 5.52 0.84
N ILE A 117 -4.74 6.80 0.76
CA ILE A 117 -4.48 7.74 1.85
C ILE A 117 -5.76 8.38 2.33
N LYS A 118 -5.80 8.69 3.62
CA LYS A 118 -6.75 9.62 4.22
C LYS A 118 -5.99 10.53 5.17
N THR A 119 -5.85 11.80 4.80
CA THR A 119 -5.07 12.76 5.56
C THR A 119 -5.82 14.07 5.68
N GLU A 120 -5.64 14.72 6.82
CA GLU A 120 -6.07 16.10 7.00
C GLU A 120 -5.10 17.06 6.33
N LYS A 121 -5.57 18.28 6.13
CA LYS A 121 -4.72 19.40 5.78
C LYS A 121 -3.75 19.67 6.93
N HIS A 122 -2.48 19.96 6.62
CA HIS A 122 -1.47 20.33 7.59
C HIS A 122 -0.72 21.57 7.13
N ASP A 123 -0.15 22.29 8.10
CA ASP A 123 0.62 23.50 7.85
C ASP A 123 2.12 23.18 7.81
N GLY A 124 2.82 23.86 6.88
CA GLY A 124 4.27 23.82 6.76
C GLY A 124 4.85 22.47 6.30
N GLY A 125 6.09 22.53 5.81
CA GLY A 125 6.88 21.35 5.44
C GLY A 125 6.22 20.40 4.45
N ALA A 126 6.81 19.21 4.35
CA ALA A 126 6.29 18.10 3.57
C ALA A 126 6.24 16.85 4.45
N GLN A 127 5.20 16.04 4.28
CA GLN A 127 5.08 14.72 4.89
C GLN A 127 5.41 13.65 3.86
N CYS A 128 6.40 12.79 4.15
CA CYS A 128 6.73 11.65 3.30
C CYS A 128 5.88 10.44 3.68
N VAL A 129 5.08 9.92 2.75
CA VAL A 129 4.16 8.80 3.00
C VAL A 129 4.93 7.48 3.07
N PHE A 130 5.87 7.29 2.15
CA PHE A 130 6.86 6.22 2.22
C PHE A 130 8.11 6.64 1.43
N MET A 131 9.23 6.00 1.73
CA MET A 131 10.47 6.16 1.00
C MET A 131 11.23 4.83 0.93
N LEU A 132 11.85 4.58 -0.22
CA LEU A 132 12.93 3.63 -0.43
C LEU A 132 14.25 4.42 -0.28
N PRO A 133 14.92 4.34 0.89
CA PRO A 133 16.10 5.17 1.15
C PRO A 133 17.27 4.89 0.21
N ARG A 134 18.16 5.88 0.12
CA ARG A 134 19.44 5.81 -0.58
C ARG A 134 20.53 6.25 0.38
N THR A 135 21.49 5.39 0.70
CA THR A 135 22.50 5.72 1.70
C THR A 135 23.53 6.75 1.23
N SER A 136 23.66 6.95 -0.08
CA SER A 136 24.66 7.83 -0.69
C SER A 136 24.15 9.21 -1.08
N ASP A 137 22.89 9.53 -0.79
CA ASP A 137 22.23 10.75 -1.24
C ASP A 137 21.29 11.29 -0.16
N PHE A 138 20.95 12.57 -0.26
CA PHE A 138 19.96 13.23 0.58
C PHE A 138 18.53 12.75 0.30
N TRP A 139 18.23 12.45 -0.96
CA TRP A 139 16.94 11.92 -1.39
C TRP A 139 16.97 10.40 -1.53
N GLY A 140 15.87 9.76 -1.14
CA GLY A 140 15.67 8.33 -1.39
C GLY A 140 15.55 8.00 -2.89
N ASN A 141 15.66 6.71 -3.19
CA ASN A 141 15.52 6.18 -4.55
C ASN A 141 14.10 6.22 -5.08
N MET A 142 13.09 6.13 -4.22
CA MET A 142 11.68 6.22 -4.58
C MET A 142 10.88 6.71 -3.38
N PHE A 143 9.97 7.66 -3.57
CA PHE A 143 9.14 8.19 -2.50
C PHE A 143 7.95 8.97 -3.06
N VAL A 144 6.95 9.16 -2.20
CA VAL A 144 5.89 10.14 -2.41
C VAL A 144 5.77 11.02 -1.18
N MET A 145 5.62 12.32 -1.40
CA MET A 145 5.35 13.28 -0.34
C MET A 145 4.17 14.18 -0.67
N ILE A 146 3.52 14.64 0.41
CA ILE A 146 2.44 15.61 0.38
C ILE A 146 2.95 16.88 1.06
N GLU A 147 2.84 18.02 0.40
CA GLU A 147 3.26 19.30 1.00
C GLU A 147 2.15 19.88 1.87
N GLY A 148 2.58 20.63 2.88
CA GLY A 148 1.71 21.47 3.67
C GLY A 148 0.94 22.45 2.78
N ASN A 149 -0.27 22.76 3.19
CA ASN A 149 -1.13 23.66 2.46
C ASN A 149 -1.63 24.72 3.44
N ASN A 150 -1.21 25.98 3.27
CA ASN A 150 -1.65 27.06 4.17
C ASN A 150 -2.80 27.88 3.56
N THR A 151 -3.34 27.48 2.40
CA THR A 151 -4.44 28.20 1.71
C THR A 151 -5.81 27.66 2.10
N THR A 152 -6.89 28.39 1.84
CA THR A 152 -8.26 27.89 2.06
C THR A 152 -8.70 26.83 1.04
N GLU A 153 -7.91 26.59 -0.01
CA GLU A 153 -8.28 25.64 -1.06
C GLU A 153 -8.02 24.18 -0.63
N ASP A 154 -8.93 23.28 -0.98
CA ASP A 154 -8.76 21.82 -0.85
C ASP A 154 -7.96 21.27 -2.03
N LYS A 155 -6.70 21.71 -2.14
CA LYS A 155 -5.74 21.26 -3.16
C LYS A 155 -4.49 20.69 -2.52
N MET A 156 -4.18 19.43 -2.76
CA MET A 156 -2.99 18.77 -2.26
C MET A 156 -1.87 18.84 -3.30
N LEU A 157 -0.70 19.33 -2.89
CA LEU A 157 0.49 19.24 -3.72
C LEU A 157 1.16 17.90 -3.41
N ILE A 158 1.27 17.06 -4.43
CA ILE A 158 1.92 15.75 -4.35
C ILE A 158 3.21 15.81 -5.16
N LYS A 159 4.29 15.27 -4.60
CA LYS A 159 5.56 15.11 -5.29
C LYS A 159 5.96 13.64 -5.24
N VAL A 160 6.29 13.08 -6.40
CA VAL A 160 6.79 11.72 -6.54
C VAL A 160 8.25 11.80 -7.00
N GLY A 161 9.15 11.22 -6.21
CA GLY A 161 10.55 11.06 -6.57
C GLY A 161 10.85 9.61 -6.90
N TYR A 162 11.64 9.36 -7.94
CA TYR A 162 12.11 8.01 -8.27
C TYR A 162 13.35 8.05 -9.17
N ALA A 163 14.39 7.26 -8.87
CA ALA A 163 15.64 7.18 -9.62
C ALA A 163 16.22 8.56 -10.04
N GLY A 164 16.19 9.53 -9.12
CA GLY A 164 16.64 10.92 -9.36
C GLY A 164 15.69 11.79 -10.19
N GLN A 165 14.54 11.27 -10.61
CA GLN A 165 13.48 12.01 -11.30
C GLN A 165 12.46 12.56 -10.30
N TRP A 166 11.78 13.63 -10.74
CA TRP A 166 10.74 14.32 -9.98
C TRP A 166 9.49 14.56 -10.81
N ALA A 167 8.34 14.14 -10.28
CA ALA A 167 7.03 14.54 -10.77
C ALA A 167 6.33 15.38 -9.69
N GLU A 168 6.15 16.67 -9.96
CA GLU A 168 5.56 17.62 -9.01
C GLU A 168 4.22 18.13 -9.54
N LEU A 169 3.16 17.90 -8.78
CA LEU A 169 1.80 18.30 -9.13
C LEU A 169 1.51 19.67 -8.51
N THR A 170 2.09 20.71 -9.11
CA THR A 170 2.03 22.10 -8.64
C THR A 170 0.94 22.91 -9.37
N GLY A 171 0.61 24.10 -8.85
CA GLY A 171 -0.39 24.98 -9.46
C GLY A 171 -1.75 24.30 -9.62
N ASP A 172 -2.29 24.34 -10.84
CA ASP A 172 -3.59 23.74 -11.17
C ASP A 172 -3.57 22.20 -11.25
N LEU A 173 -2.36 21.59 -11.21
CA LEU A 173 -2.22 20.13 -11.17
C LEU A 173 -2.33 19.55 -9.77
N ARG A 174 -2.38 20.39 -8.72
CA ARG A 174 -2.62 19.94 -7.36
C ARG A 174 -3.93 19.13 -7.31
N VAL A 175 -3.95 18.06 -6.52
CA VAL A 175 -5.08 17.14 -6.45
C VAL A 175 -6.17 17.73 -5.56
N ASN A 176 -7.36 17.89 -6.13
CA ASN A 176 -8.45 18.60 -5.46
C ASN A 176 -9.38 17.66 -4.69
N GLY A 177 -9.90 18.11 -3.55
CA GLY A 177 -11.08 17.51 -2.92
C GLY A 177 -10.81 16.28 -2.05
N ILE A 178 -9.55 16.00 -1.71
CA ILE A 178 -9.12 14.73 -1.09
C ILE A 178 -8.79 14.84 0.41
N TYR A 179 -8.65 16.04 0.99
CA TYR A 179 -8.42 16.13 2.44
C TYR A 179 -9.62 15.55 3.22
N GLY A 180 -9.31 14.83 4.31
CA GLY A 180 -10.30 14.20 5.18
C GLY A 180 -11.07 13.03 4.54
N LYS A 181 -10.70 12.59 3.34
CA LYS A 181 -11.37 11.51 2.59
C LYS A 181 -10.35 10.44 2.18
N TRP A 182 -10.83 9.22 2.01
CA TRP A 182 -10.06 8.18 1.35
C TRP A 182 -9.86 8.56 -0.12
N ALA A 183 -8.60 8.57 -0.55
CA ALA A 183 -8.21 8.77 -1.93
C ALA A 183 -7.22 7.68 -2.34
N HIS A 184 -7.52 7.00 -3.45
CA HIS A 184 -6.60 6.05 -4.05
C HIS A 184 -5.64 6.82 -4.96
N LEU A 185 -4.36 6.79 -4.63
CA LEU A 185 -3.29 7.34 -5.45
C LEU A 185 -2.57 6.21 -6.15
N ALA A 186 -2.30 6.39 -7.44
CA ALA A 186 -1.33 5.56 -8.12
C ALA A 186 -0.39 6.41 -8.97
N PHE A 187 0.84 5.95 -9.14
CA PHE A 187 1.81 6.56 -10.03
C PHE A 187 2.68 5.48 -10.64
N SER A 188 2.96 5.62 -11.93
CA SER A 188 3.63 4.60 -12.73
C SER A 188 4.71 5.21 -13.62
N TYR A 189 5.72 4.41 -13.89
CA TYR A 189 6.75 4.70 -14.87
C TYR A 189 6.98 3.49 -15.77
N ASP A 190 6.97 3.73 -17.08
CA ASP A 190 7.28 2.74 -18.12
C ASP A 190 8.65 3.04 -18.74
N ALA A 191 9.62 2.13 -18.58
CA ALA A 191 10.95 2.25 -19.17
C ALA A 191 10.95 2.16 -20.70
N GLY A 192 10.02 1.39 -21.29
CA GLY A 192 9.95 1.21 -22.74
C GLY A 192 9.56 2.48 -23.46
N THR A 193 8.69 3.30 -22.85
CA THR A 193 8.25 4.60 -23.39
C THR A 193 8.88 5.80 -22.69
N SER A 194 9.56 5.58 -21.56
CA SER A 194 10.06 6.62 -20.65
C SER A 194 8.98 7.60 -20.20
N LYS A 195 7.77 7.10 -19.94
CA LYS A 195 6.62 7.92 -19.55
C LYS A 195 6.21 7.67 -18.11
N PHE A 196 5.94 8.76 -17.41
CA PHE A 196 5.30 8.82 -16.11
C PHE A 196 3.79 9.05 -16.26
N ALA A 197 3.00 8.41 -15.40
CA ALA A 197 1.58 8.71 -15.24
C ALA A 197 1.22 8.74 -13.75
N MET A 198 0.18 9.50 -13.42
CA MET A 198 -0.42 9.53 -12.10
C MET A 198 -1.93 9.36 -12.22
N TYR A 199 -2.53 8.72 -11.22
CA TYR A 199 -3.92 8.40 -11.15
C TYR A 199 -4.47 8.79 -9.78
N VAL A 200 -5.71 9.28 -9.77
CA VAL A 200 -6.46 9.57 -8.55
C VAL A 200 -7.81 8.87 -8.67
N ASN A 201 -8.17 8.08 -7.67
CA ASN A 201 -9.44 7.33 -7.62
C ASN A 201 -9.68 6.50 -8.89
N GLY A 202 -8.63 5.80 -9.34
CA GLY A 202 -8.65 4.93 -10.51
C GLY A 202 -8.59 5.64 -11.87
N ALA A 203 -8.66 6.97 -11.91
CA ALA A 203 -8.65 7.75 -13.16
C ALA A 203 -7.26 8.37 -13.41
N ALA A 204 -6.77 8.27 -14.65
CA ALA A 204 -5.51 8.88 -15.06
C ALA A 204 -5.65 10.41 -15.09
N LEU A 205 -4.66 11.12 -14.55
CA LEU A 205 -4.57 12.58 -14.69
C LEU A 205 -4.06 12.94 -16.08
N THR A 206 -4.59 14.03 -16.64
CA THR A 206 -4.01 14.66 -17.83
C THR A 206 -2.83 15.52 -17.41
N LEU A 207 -1.62 15.07 -17.69
CA LEU A 207 -0.38 15.76 -17.33
C LEU A 207 0.34 16.29 -18.57
N PRO A 208 1.00 17.46 -18.49
CA PRO A 208 1.80 17.99 -19.59
C PRO A 208 3.04 17.14 -19.83
N ALA A 209 3.61 17.23 -21.05
CA ALA A 209 4.82 16.50 -21.44
C ALA A 209 6.03 16.76 -20.52
N SER A 210 6.11 17.94 -19.91
CA SER A 210 7.14 18.28 -18.91
C SER A 210 7.07 17.41 -17.65
N ILE A 211 5.94 16.76 -17.39
CA ILE A 211 5.74 15.81 -16.29
C ILE A 211 5.58 14.38 -16.83
N THR A 212 5.04 14.14 -18.02
CA THR A 212 4.95 12.76 -18.51
C THR A 212 6.29 12.25 -19.01
N ASP A 213 7.07 13.05 -19.73
CA ASP A 213 8.26 12.58 -20.42
C ASP A 213 9.48 12.61 -19.51
N ARG A 214 10.16 11.47 -19.37
CA ARG A 214 11.28 11.29 -18.45
C ARG A 214 12.56 11.07 -19.21
N LYS A 215 13.59 11.77 -18.78
CA LYS A 215 14.83 11.90 -19.54
C LYS A 215 16.06 11.75 -18.66
N ASN A 216 17.12 11.25 -19.28
CA ASN A 216 18.48 11.34 -18.78
C ASN A 216 19.27 12.24 -19.74
N GLY A 217 19.45 13.51 -19.36
CA GLY A 217 19.90 14.55 -20.28
C GLY A 217 18.92 14.71 -21.44
N SER A 218 19.41 14.57 -22.67
CA SER A 218 18.59 14.69 -23.89
C SER A 218 17.89 13.38 -24.30
N ASN A 219 18.24 12.25 -23.68
CA ASN A 219 17.72 10.93 -24.06
C ASN A 219 16.51 10.53 -23.21
N PRO A 220 15.61 9.67 -23.71
CA PRO A 220 14.62 9.00 -22.85
C PRO A 220 15.32 8.29 -21.68
N LEU A 221 14.69 8.31 -20.50
CA LEU A 221 15.30 7.78 -19.27
C LEU A 221 15.63 6.27 -19.36
N GLY A 222 14.73 5.48 -19.94
CA GLY A 222 14.87 4.03 -20.06
C GLY A 222 14.78 3.30 -18.73
N ASN A 223 15.55 2.23 -18.57
CA ASN A 223 15.52 1.41 -17.37
C ASN A 223 15.90 2.21 -16.11
N LEU A 224 15.09 2.10 -15.06
CA LEU A 224 15.44 2.68 -13.76
C LEU A 224 16.70 2.03 -13.17
N ASN A 225 17.45 2.86 -12.45
CA ASN A 225 18.59 2.48 -11.64
C ASN A 225 18.43 3.12 -10.25
N MET A 226 18.36 2.29 -9.20
CA MET A 226 18.17 2.71 -7.82
C MET A 226 19.34 2.19 -6.96
N PRO A 227 20.48 2.89 -6.96
CA PRO A 227 21.68 2.44 -6.26
C PRO A 227 21.56 2.61 -4.74
N ASP A 228 22.42 1.92 -3.98
CA ASP A 228 22.61 2.14 -2.54
C ASP A 228 21.32 2.04 -1.70
N VAL A 229 20.41 1.18 -2.13
CA VAL A 229 19.20 0.83 -1.38
C VAL A 229 19.57 -0.11 -0.23
N SER A 230 19.14 0.22 0.99
CA SER A 230 19.42 -0.59 2.18
C SER A 230 18.21 -0.85 3.07
N LYS A 231 17.20 0.02 3.04
CA LYS A 231 16.06 0.00 3.99
C LYS A 231 14.75 0.26 3.25
N PHE A 232 13.65 0.32 4.00
CA PHE A 232 12.40 0.95 3.57
C PHE A 232 11.79 1.69 4.76
N VAL A 233 11.09 2.79 4.51
CA VAL A 233 10.43 3.55 5.57
C VAL A 233 9.02 3.95 5.16
N ILE A 234 8.07 3.80 6.07
CA ILE A 234 6.70 4.29 5.93
C ILE A 234 6.52 5.44 6.91
N GLY A 235 5.97 6.54 6.43
CA GLY A 235 5.60 7.70 7.21
C GLY A 235 6.73 8.64 7.62
N ALA A 236 7.92 8.53 7.02
CA ALA A 236 9.01 9.47 7.25
C ALA A 236 9.98 9.53 6.07
N PHE A 237 10.84 10.56 6.09
CA PHE A 237 12.02 10.58 5.23
C PHE A 237 13.10 9.67 5.83
N GLN A 238 14.14 9.39 5.06
CA GLN A 238 15.26 8.56 5.52
C GLN A 238 16.05 9.22 6.68
N GLN A 239 16.01 10.54 6.80
CA GLN A 239 16.69 11.31 7.85
C GLN A 239 16.17 10.96 9.25
N GLN A 240 14.90 10.60 9.39
CA GLN A 240 14.32 10.14 10.66
C GLN A 240 14.88 8.79 11.11
N LEU A 241 15.52 8.02 10.23
CA LEU A 241 16.20 6.77 10.57
C LEU A 241 17.58 7.00 11.22
N GLY A 242 18.10 8.23 11.19
CA GLY A 242 19.44 8.56 11.69
C GLY A 242 20.55 8.13 10.73
N ALA A 243 21.72 7.76 11.28
CA ALA A 243 22.89 7.43 10.46
C ALA A 243 22.59 6.32 9.42
N PRO A 244 23.14 6.42 8.18
CA PRO A 244 24.15 7.37 7.72
C PRO A 244 23.59 8.74 7.32
N TRP A 245 22.28 8.94 7.41
CA TRP A 245 21.64 10.21 7.07
C TRP A 245 21.81 11.22 8.20
N GLY A 246 21.84 12.51 7.83
CA GLY A 246 21.82 13.60 8.80
C GLY A 246 20.47 13.69 9.53
N ALA A 247 20.40 14.57 10.53
CA ALA A 247 19.15 14.89 11.19
C ALA A 247 18.12 15.46 10.19
N PRO A 248 16.81 15.22 10.38
CA PRO A 248 15.79 15.78 9.51
C PRO A 248 15.76 17.30 9.62
N ASP A 249 15.64 17.97 8.48
CA ASP A 249 15.38 19.41 8.45
C ASP A 249 13.97 19.70 8.98
N GLY A 250 13.73 20.93 9.46
CA GLY A 250 12.42 21.30 10.05
C GLY A 250 11.22 21.20 9.09
N TRP A 251 11.46 21.13 7.78
CA TRP A 251 10.42 20.92 6.77
C TRP A 251 10.12 19.42 6.54
N MET A 252 10.96 18.50 7.01
CA MET A 252 10.78 17.05 6.85
C MET A 252 9.88 16.49 7.94
N LEU A 253 8.58 16.52 7.72
CA LEU A 253 7.59 16.10 8.69
C LEU A 253 7.28 14.60 8.55
N PRO A 254 7.09 13.86 9.66
CA PRO A 254 6.49 12.53 9.62
C PRO A 254 5.04 12.59 9.10
N TYR A 255 4.61 11.53 8.43
CA TYR A 255 3.24 11.41 7.93
C TYR A 255 2.26 11.17 9.06
N THR A 256 1.22 11.99 9.11
CA THR A 256 0.22 12.00 10.19
C THR A 256 -1.12 11.37 9.80
N GLY A 257 -1.30 11.05 8.52
CA GLY A 257 -2.53 10.47 7.99
C GLY A 257 -2.63 8.95 8.19
N VAL A 258 -3.66 8.39 7.56
CA VAL A 258 -3.93 6.96 7.51
C VAL A 258 -3.56 6.45 6.11
N LEU A 259 -2.83 5.34 6.04
CA LEU A 259 -2.35 4.69 4.83
C LEU A 259 -2.89 3.25 4.78
N ASP A 260 -3.40 2.84 3.64
CA ASP A 260 -3.91 1.49 3.44
C ASP A 260 -3.51 0.92 2.08
N GLU A 261 -3.41 -0.41 2.00
CA GLU A 261 -3.25 -1.16 0.75
C GLU A 261 -2.09 -0.68 -0.15
N LEU A 262 -0.92 -0.39 0.44
CA LEU A 262 0.28 0.03 -0.29
C LEU A 262 0.81 -1.14 -1.11
N ARG A 263 0.84 -1.00 -2.43
CA ARG A 263 1.39 -1.99 -3.37
C ARG A 263 2.39 -1.39 -4.32
N ILE A 264 3.39 -2.19 -4.67
CA ILE A 264 4.40 -1.84 -5.66
C ILE A 264 4.48 -2.97 -6.68
N PHE A 265 4.40 -2.60 -7.96
CA PHE A 265 4.46 -3.49 -9.11
C PHE A 265 5.72 -3.20 -9.93
N ASN A 266 6.28 -4.21 -10.59
CA ASN A 266 7.45 -4.10 -11.47
C ASN A 266 7.16 -3.76 -12.94
N LYS A 267 5.94 -3.32 -13.22
CA LYS A 267 5.52 -2.84 -14.54
C LYS A 267 4.75 -1.53 -14.38
N ALA A 268 4.67 -0.76 -15.47
CA ALA A 268 3.62 0.24 -15.61
C ALA A 268 2.28 -0.48 -15.81
N LEU A 269 1.38 -0.34 -14.85
CA LEU A 269 0.01 -0.83 -14.98
C LEU A 269 -0.73 0.07 -15.97
N THR A 270 -1.61 -0.55 -16.74
CA THR A 270 -2.54 0.15 -17.62
C THR A 270 -3.59 0.90 -16.80
N SER A 271 -4.20 1.94 -17.38
CA SER A 271 -5.31 2.66 -16.74
C SER A 271 -6.48 1.74 -16.36
N LYS A 272 -6.68 0.65 -17.10
CA LYS A 272 -7.71 -0.36 -16.80
C LYS A 272 -7.35 -1.18 -15.55
N GLU A 273 -6.09 -1.61 -15.43
CA GLU A 273 -5.60 -2.33 -14.24
C GLU A 273 -5.71 -1.44 -12.99
N VAL A 274 -5.25 -0.19 -13.05
CA VAL A 274 -5.35 0.77 -11.93
C VAL A 274 -6.82 1.06 -11.58
N GLY A 275 -7.68 1.24 -12.58
CA GLY A 275 -9.12 1.42 -12.38
C GLY A 275 -9.79 0.21 -11.74
N ALA A 276 -9.37 -1.01 -12.08
CA ALA A 276 -9.89 -2.24 -11.49
C ALA A 276 -9.51 -2.34 -10.00
N ILE A 277 -8.23 -2.12 -9.65
CA ILE A 277 -7.74 -2.11 -8.26
C ILE A 277 -8.59 -1.16 -7.41
N TYR A 278 -8.71 0.11 -7.83
CA TYR A 278 -9.51 1.11 -7.12
C TYR A 278 -10.96 0.65 -6.88
N LYS A 279 -11.66 0.17 -7.93
CA LYS A 279 -13.06 -0.23 -7.83
C LYS A 279 -13.28 -1.47 -6.94
N LEU A 280 -12.34 -2.42 -6.98
CA LEU A 280 -12.40 -3.64 -6.18
C LEU A 280 -12.17 -3.32 -4.70
N GLU A 281 -11.16 -2.53 -4.39
CA GLU A 281 -10.83 -2.16 -3.01
C GLU A 281 -11.88 -1.28 -2.35
N THR A 282 -12.51 -0.39 -3.13
CA THR A 282 -13.68 0.39 -2.66
C THR A 282 -14.83 -0.53 -2.22
N LYS A 283 -14.84 -1.79 -2.65
CA LYS A 283 -15.82 -2.82 -2.27
C LYS A 283 -15.26 -3.83 -1.26
N GLY A 284 -14.04 -3.62 -0.74
CA GLY A 284 -13.36 -4.54 0.16
C GLY A 284 -12.90 -5.84 -0.50
N ARG A 285 -12.59 -5.79 -1.81
CA ARG A 285 -12.20 -6.95 -2.64
C ARG A 285 -10.77 -6.87 -3.15
#